data_AF-A0A940U716-F1
#
_entry.id   AF-A0A940U716-F1
#
_cell.length_a   1.000
_cell.length_b   1.000
_cell.length_c   1.000
_cell.angle_alpha   90.00
_cell.angle_beta   90.00
_cell.angle_gamma   90.00
#
_symmetry.space_group_name_H-M   'P 1'
#
loop_
_entity.id
_entity.type
_entity.pdbx_description
1 polymer ?
#
loop_
_entity_poly.entity_id
_entity_poly.type
_entity_poly.pdbx_seq_one_letter_code
_entity_poly.pdbx_strand_id
1 'polypeptide(L)' 'MRKPLGIIGGGNMGEALIAGVLQSGLLSPEEIQFYEPRMERRDYLRDKYRVPSAKSNG' A
#
# COMPACT_ATOMS: atom_id res chain seq x y z
N MET A 1 -11.96 -2.02 17.59
CA MET A 1 -11.96 -1.80 16.13
C MET A 1 -10.53 -1.76 15.64
N ARG A 2 -10.19 -2.56 14.62
CA ARG A 2 -8.88 -2.50 13.95
C ARG A 2 -8.96 -1.37 12.91
N LYS A 3 -7.96 -0.47 12.88
CA LYS A 3 -7.91 0.63 11.91
C LYS A 3 -7.09 0.19 10.69
N PRO A 4 -7.57 0.41 9.45
CA PRO A 4 -6.78 0.13 8.26
C PRO A 4 -5.57 1.06 8.18
N LEU A 5 -4.51 0.61 7.49
CA LEU A 5 -3.27 1.37 7.28
C LEU A 5 -3.33 2.12 5.95
N GLY A 6 -3.30 3.45 6.01
CA GLY A 6 -3.17 4.31 4.84
C GLY A 6 -1.73 4.79 4.63
N ILE A 7 -1.21 4.67 3.40
CA ILE A 7 0.13 5.13 3.03
C ILE A 7 0.05 6.13 1.87
N ILE A 8 0.53 7.35 2.08
CA ILE A 8 0.64 8.36 1.01
C ILE A 8 2.07 8.33 0.48
N GLY A 9 2.22 7.91 -0.77
CA GLY A 9 3.51 7.74 -1.45
C GLY A 9 3.92 6.27 -1.56
N GLY A 10 4.06 5.80 -2.79
CA GLY A 10 4.52 4.46 -3.14
C GLY A 10 6.01 4.39 -3.47
N GLY A 11 6.83 5.31 -2.95
CA GLY A 11 8.29 5.25 -3.09
C GLY A 11 8.93 4.07 -2.33
N ASN A 12 10.25 4.10 -2.16
CA ASN A 12 10.99 3.03 -1.46
C ASN A 12 10.46 2.80 -0.04
N MET A 13 10.21 3.88 0.72
CA MET A 13 9.72 3.77 2.09
C MET A 13 8.29 3.23 2.16
N GLY A 14 7.39 3.71 1.29
CA GLY A 14 6.01 3.22 1.23
C GLY A 14 5.96 1.73 0.89
N GLU A 15 6.76 1.29 -0.09
CA GLU A 15 6.87 -0.13 -0.42
C GLU A 15 7.46 -0.96 0.72
N ALA A 16 8.51 -0.48 1.39
CA ALA A 16 9.12 -1.19 2.52
C ALA A 16 8.12 -1.39 3.67
N LEU A 17 7.28 -0.39 3.93
CA LEU A 17 6.20 -0.48 4.92
C LEU A 17 5.14 -1.50 4.51
N ILE A 18 4.67 -1.46 3.26
CA ILE A 18 3.72 -2.45 2.72
C ILE A 18 4.30 -3.87 2.87
N ALA A 19 5.55 -4.06 2.43
CA ALA A 19 6.22 -5.36 2.45
C ALA A 19 6.40 -5.88 3.88
N GLY A 20 6.90 -5.05 4.81
CA GLY A 20 7.14 -5.46 6.19
C GLY A 20 5.86 -5.77 6.96
N VAL A 21 4.80 -4.98 6.77
CA VAL A 21 3.50 -5.23 7.41
C VAL A 21 2.88 -6.54 6.90
N LEU A 22 2.92 -6.78 5.58
CA LEU A 22 2.43 -8.03 5.00
C LEU A 22 3.27 -9.24 5.45
N GLN A 23 4.60 -9.11 5.43
CA GLN A 23 5.51 -10.19 5.81
C GLN A 23 5.37 -10.57 7.29
N SER A 24 5.10 -9.60 8.16
CA SER A 24 4.87 -9.84 9.60
C SER A 24 3.49 -10.45 9.91
N GLY A 25 2.57 -10.51 8.93
CA GLY A 25 1.19 -10.92 9.16
C GLY A 25 0.39 -9.92 10.01
N LEU A 26 0.92 -8.70 10.20
CA LEU A 26 0.28 -7.67 11.03
C LEU A 26 -0.99 -7.13 10.38
N LEU A 27 -1.08 -7.08 9.05
CA LEU A 27 -2.30 -6.74 8.33
C LEU A 27 -2.37 -7.58 7.06
N SER A 28 -3.59 -7.87 6.65
CA SER A 28 -3.89 -8.46 5.34
C SER A 28 -3.88 -7.38 4.24
N PRO A 29 -3.67 -7.73 2.96
CA PRO A 29 -3.61 -6.75 1.87
C PRO A 29 -4.83 -5.81 1.79
N GLU A 30 -6.00 -6.30 2.17
CA GLU A 30 -7.29 -5.60 2.13
C GLU A 30 -7.42 -4.57 3.25
N GLU A 31 -6.61 -4.70 4.32
CA GLU A 31 -6.52 -3.77 5.44
C GLU A 31 -5.48 -2.65 5.20
N ILE A 32 -4.80 -2.67 4.05
CA ILE A 32 -3.82 -1.67 3.65
C ILE A 32 -4.37 -0.92 2.43
N GLN A 33 -4.16 0.39 2.37
CA GLN A 33 -4.42 1.19 1.18
C GLN A 33 -3.27 2.16 0.94
N PHE A 34 -2.90 2.38 -0.31
CA PHE A 34 -1.85 3.35 -0.64
C PHE A 34 -2.24 4.31 -1.76
N TYR A 35 -1.65 5.49 -1.77
CA TYR A 35 -1.71 6.42 -2.90
C TYR A 35 -0.33 6.58 -3.53
N GLU A 36 -0.27 6.57 -4.86
CA GLU A 36 0.94 6.87 -5.63
C GLU A 36 0.54 7.57 -6.92
N PRO A 37 1.03 8.80 -7.22
CA PRO A 37 0.65 9.54 -8.42
C PRO A 37 1.15 8.89 -9.72
N ARG A 38 2.31 8.21 -9.72
CA ARG A 38 2.85 7.59 -10.93
C ARG A 38 2.14 6.27 -11.23
N MET A 39 1.46 6.19 -12.38
CA MET A 39 0.62 5.04 -12.77
C MET A 39 1.41 3.72 -12.78
N GLU A 40 2.57 3.69 -13.44
CA GLU A 40 3.44 2.51 -13.54
C GLU A 40 3.84 1.98 -12.15
N ARG A 41 4.16 2.91 -11.24
CA ARG A 41 4.56 2.57 -9.87
C ARG A 41 3.37 2.07 -9.06
N ARG A 42 2.21 2.70 -9.23
CA ARG A 42 0.96 2.28 -8.60
C ARG A 42 0.57 0.87 -9.04
N ASP A 43 0.62 0.58 -10.33
CA ASP A 43 0.27 -0.73 -10.88
C ASP A 43 1.24 -1.81 -10.43
N TYR A 44 2.55 -1.52 -10.43
CA TYR A 44 3.56 -2.39 -9.86
C TYR A 44 3.25 -2.79 -8.41
N LEU A 45 2.94 -1.83 -7.54
CA LEU A 45 2.65 -2.10 -6.13
C LEU A 45 1.35 -2.90 -5.96
N ARG A 46 0.32 -2.57 -6.75
CA ARG A 46 -0.96 -3.29 -6.77
C ARG A 46 -0.77 -4.75 -7.17
N ASP A 47 0.00 -5.02 -8.22
CA ASP A 47 0.16 -6.37 -8.76
C ASP A 47 1.08 -7.22 -7.88
N LYS A 48 2.16 -6.62 -7.35
CA LYS A 48 3.12 -7.30 -6.48
C LYS A 48 2.54 -7.65 -5.11
N TYR A 49 1.84 -6.70 -4.47
CA TYR A 49 1.39 -6.85 -3.08
C TYR A 49 -0.11 -7.13 -2.94
N ARG A 50 -0.89 -7.03 -4.03
CA ARG A 50 -2.35 -7.17 -4.03
C ARG A 50 -3.07 -6.15 -3.13
N VAL A 51 -2.40 -5.05 -2.82
CA VAL A 51 -2.94 -3.97 -1.99
C VAL A 51 -3.71 -2.98 -2.88
N PRO A 52 -4.92 -2.55 -2.49
CA PRO A 52 -5.69 -1.56 -3.24
C PRO A 52 -5.03 -0.17 -3.23
N SER A 53 -5.12 0.52 -4.36
CA SER A 53 -4.68 1.91 -4.49
C SER A 53 -5.84 2.89 -4.33
N ALA A 54 -5.57 4.03 -3.70
CA ALA A 54 -6.48 5.16 -3.64
C ALA A 54 -6.38 6.03 -4.90
N LYS A 55 -7.50 6.67 -5.27
CA LYS A 55 -7.58 7.56 -6.44
C LYS A 55 -6.99 8.96 -6.17
N SER A 56 -6.98 9.39 -4.91
CA SER A 56 -6.44 10.68 -4.45
C SER A 56 -5.84 10.55 -3.04
N ASN A 57 -5.05 11.54 -2.62
CA ASN A 57 -4.44 11.68 -1.30
C ASN A 57 -5.06 12.82 -0.47
N GLY A 58 -6.34 13.10 -0.69
CA GLY A 58 -7.07 14.21 -0.08
C GLY A 58 -7.11 14.17 1.45
#